data_AF-A0AAW2LAG0-F1
#
_entry.id   AF-A0AAW2LAG0-F1
#
_cell.length_a   1.000
_cell.length_b   1.000
_cell.length_c   1.000
_cell.angle_alpha   90.00
_cell.angle_beta   90.00
_cell.angle_gamma   90.00
#
_symmetry.space_group_name_H-M   'P 1'
#
loop_
_entity.id
_entity.type
_entity.pdbx_description
1 polymer ?
#
loop_
_entity_poly.entity_id
_entity_poly.type
_entity_poly.pdbx_seq_one_letter_code
_entity_poly.pdbx_strand_id
1 'polypeptide(L)'
;MVKPCWRPLVDDDGTRRGRDGSRRGGDTKGRFDGLLWHKDLGHHVDGEFSMAVIQANNLLEDYSQLESGPLSLLDSGPCGTFIGVYDGHGGPETSRFVNQTLFANLKKFASEHKEISANVIKKAFLATEEEFLSVVRQKWHIMPQIASVGTCCLVGVICNGFLYVANAGDSRVVLGREDKAVGAVTAIQLSTEHNANIESVRDELRTLHPNDSRIVVLKHKVWRVKGIIQAQSQRSVPHICFRWFVEHLTNQEAVDIVNSYPRRGIARRLVKAALRVAAKKREMRYSDLKKIERGVRRHFHDDITVVVVFIDQSSNHRPSPRSCAVSIRGGGGGVPCSPK
;
A
#
# COMPACT_ATOMS: atom_id res chain seq x y z
N MET A 1 -27.68 18.26 -28.30
CA MET A 1 -27.48 16.93 -28.90
C MET A 1 -25.99 16.71 -29.14
N VAL A 2 -25.30 16.09 -28.18
CA VAL A 2 -23.91 15.65 -28.31
C VAL A 2 -23.90 14.19 -27.89
N LYS A 3 -23.54 13.29 -28.82
CA LYS A 3 -23.51 11.84 -28.59
C LYS A 3 -22.32 11.49 -27.68
N PRO A 4 -22.48 10.58 -26.70
CA PRO A 4 -21.35 9.96 -26.04
C PRO A 4 -20.68 9.00 -27.02
N CYS A 5 -19.42 9.25 -27.34
CA CYS A 5 -18.55 8.27 -27.95
C CYS A 5 -18.11 7.31 -26.84
N TRP A 6 -18.30 6.01 -27.10
CA TRP A 6 -17.95 4.83 -26.29
C TRP A 6 -19.12 4.11 -25.60
N ARG A 7 -19.61 3.08 -26.31
CA ARG A 7 -20.24 1.88 -25.73
C ARG A 7 -19.14 0.84 -25.45
N PRO A 8 -19.25 0.00 -24.41
CA PRO A 8 -18.40 -1.18 -24.27
C PRO A 8 -18.89 -2.25 -25.25
N LEU A 9 -18.03 -2.68 -26.18
CA LEU A 9 -18.26 -3.94 -26.89
C LEU A 9 -17.89 -5.08 -25.93
N VAL A 10 -18.85 -5.96 -25.74
CA VAL A 10 -18.67 -7.30 -25.21
C VAL A 10 -18.03 -8.10 -26.34
N ASP A 11 -16.80 -8.58 -26.17
CA ASP A 11 -16.24 -9.60 -27.06
C ASP A 11 -16.02 -10.88 -26.27
N ASP A 12 -16.95 -11.80 -26.54
CA ASP A 12 -16.81 -13.24 -26.44
C ASP A 12 -15.95 -13.76 -27.62
N ASP A 13 -15.48 -14.98 -27.45
CA ASP A 13 -14.42 -15.73 -28.14
C ASP A 13 -14.37 -15.70 -29.69
N GLY A 14 -13.16 -15.85 -30.26
CA GLY A 14 -13.00 -16.12 -31.70
C GLY A 14 -11.68 -15.72 -32.36
N THR A 15 -10.80 -16.70 -32.57
CA THR A 15 -9.57 -16.71 -33.40
C THR A 15 -9.53 -15.80 -34.64
N ARG A 16 -8.41 -15.07 -34.83
CA ARG A 16 -7.61 -15.01 -36.08
C ARG A 16 -6.30 -14.22 -35.90
N ARG A 17 -5.21 -14.77 -36.45
CA ARG A 17 -3.87 -14.18 -36.52
C ARG A 17 -3.88 -12.87 -37.32
N GLY A 18 -3.25 -11.83 -36.79
CA GLY A 18 -2.99 -10.57 -37.47
C GLY A 18 -1.81 -9.84 -36.82
N ARG A 19 -0.71 -9.79 -37.55
CA ARG A 19 0.58 -9.18 -37.24
C ARG A 19 0.48 -7.67 -37.40
N ASP A 20 0.75 -6.86 -36.37
CA ASP A 20 1.48 -5.61 -36.55
C ASP A 20 1.92 -4.91 -35.25
N GLY A 21 3.04 -4.19 -35.36
CA GLY A 21 3.13 -2.85 -34.76
C GLY A 21 3.71 -2.71 -33.35
N SER A 22 5.03 -2.82 -33.24
CA SER A 22 5.82 -2.22 -32.15
C SER A 22 5.47 -0.74 -31.94
N ARG A 23 4.77 -0.44 -30.84
CA ARG A 23 4.78 0.88 -30.20
C ARG A 23 5.02 0.68 -28.70
N ARG A 24 6.27 0.88 -28.27
CA ARG A 24 6.69 0.96 -26.85
C ARG A 24 6.14 2.25 -26.21
N GLY A 25 4.82 2.37 -26.11
CA GLY A 25 4.16 3.34 -25.24
C GLY A 25 3.70 2.60 -23.98
N GLY A 26 4.52 2.60 -22.93
CA GLY A 26 4.14 1.97 -21.66
C GLY A 26 2.88 2.61 -21.12
N ASP A 27 1.84 1.81 -20.86
CA ASP A 27 0.57 2.24 -20.26
C ASP A 27 0.85 2.86 -18.88
N THR A 28 1.05 4.18 -18.80
CA THR A 28 1.45 4.89 -17.57
C THR A 28 0.34 4.95 -16.54
N LYS A 29 -0.89 4.58 -16.92
CA LYS A 29 -2.07 4.57 -16.06
C LYS A 29 -2.46 3.14 -15.70
N GLY A 30 -2.89 2.92 -14.46
CA GLY A 30 -3.48 1.65 -14.07
C GLY A 30 -4.87 1.45 -14.69
N ARG A 31 -5.37 0.22 -14.63
CA ARG A 31 -6.64 -0.21 -15.22
C ARG A 31 -7.67 -0.49 -14.13
N PHE A 32 -8.94 -0.35 -14.46
CA PHE A 32 -10.06 -0.65 -13.56
C PHE A 32 -10.84 -1.89 -14.04
N ASP A 33 -11.23 -2.75 -13.11
CA ASP A 33 -12.19 -3.85 -13.25
C ASP A 33 -13.17 -3.77 -12.08
N GLY A 34 -14.24 -2.97 -12.25
CA GLY A 34 -15.18 -2.65 -11.17
C GLY A 34 -14.49 -1.89 -10.04
N LEU A 35 -14.53 -2.46 -8.83
CA LEU A 35 -13.89 -1.90 -7.62
C LEU A 35 -12.37 -2.15 -7.56
N LEU A 36 -11.79 -2.88 -8.52
CA LEU A 36 -10.37 -3.21 -8.56
C LEU A 36 -9.64 -2.24 -9.48
N TRP A 37 -8.65 -1.54 -8.96
CA TRP A 37 -7.62 -0.88 -9.74
C TRP A 37 -6.34 -1.73 -9.77
N HIS A 38 -5.63 -1.78 -10.89
CA HIS A 38 -4.37 -2.49 -10.96
C HIS A 38 -3.40 -1.98 -12.04
N LYS A 39 -2.10 -2.13 -11.78
CA LYS A 39 -1.01 -1.98 -12.75
C LYS A 39 -0.36 -3.36 -12.90
N ASP A 40 -0.63 -4.01 -14.02
CA ASP A 40 -0.18 -5.39 -14.24
C ASP A 40 1.34 -5.52 -14.30
N LEU A 41 2.03 -4.55 -14.94
CA LEU A 41 3.49 -4.53 -15.01
C LEU A 41 3.98 -3.10 -15.19
N GLY A 42 4.98 -2.70 -14.41
CA GLY A 42 5.76 -1.48 -14.55
C GLY A 42 7.23 -1.77 -14.30
N HIS A 43 8.10 -0.79 -14.58
CA HIS A 43 9.54 -0.89 -14.37
C HIS A 43 9.97 0.19 -13.37
N HIS A 44 10.95 -0.14 -12.54
CA HIS A 44 11.62 0.79 -11.63
C HIS A 44 13.14 0.67 -11.83
N VAL A 45 13.94 1.42 -11.06
CA VAL A 45 15.41 1.45 -11.21
C VAL A 45 16.05 0.06 -11.06
N ASP A 46 15.48 -0.79 -10.21
CA ASP A 46 16.06 -2.08 -9.81
C ASP A 46 15.29 -3.31 -10.32
N GLY A 47 14.34 -3.12 -11.26
CA GLY A 47 13.58 -4.22 -11.84
C GLY A 47 12.15 -3.88 -12.27
N GLU A 48 11.24 -4.80 -12.00
CA GLU A 48 9.83 -4.74 -12.39
C GLU A 48 8.92 -4.68 -11.17
N PHE A 49 7.69 -4.18 -11.35
CA PHE A 49 6.69 -4.18 -10.29
C PHE A 49 5.28 -4.44 -10.81
N SER A 50 4.40 -4.85 -9.90
CA SER A 50 2.95 -4.94 -10.10
C SER A 50 2.22 -4.36 -8.89
N MET A 51 1.10 -3.68 -9.12
CA MET A 51 0.28 -3.08 -8.06
C MET A 51 -1.20 -3.40 -8.26
N ALA A 52 -1.94 -3.56 -7.17
CA ALA A 52 -3.39 -3.71 -7.20
C ALA A 52 -4.03 -3.15 -5.92
N VAL A 53 -5.20 -2.55 -6.06
CA VAL A 53 -6.03 -2.04 -4.97
C VAL A 53 -7.48 -2.44 -5.22
N ILE A 54 -8.16 -3.09 -4.28
CA ILE A 54 -9.60 -3.39 -4.36
C ILE A 54 -10.33 -2.66 -3.23
N GLN A 55 -11.36 -1.90 -3.59
CA GLN A 55 -12.22 -1.21 -2.62
C GLN A 55 -13.25 -2.17 -1.98
N ALA A 56 -13.40 -2.07 -0.67
CA ALA A 56 -14.43 -2.68 0.16
C ALA A 56 -15.24 -1.63 0.92
N ASN A 57 -14.59 -0.62 1.50
CA ASN A 57 -15.21 0.47 2.25
C ASN A 57 -16.01 1.41 1.33
N ASN A 58 -16.98 2.14 1.89
CA ASN A 58 -17.77 3.12 1.12
C ASN A 58 -16.88 4.17 0.44
N LEU A 59 -15.86 4.64 1.17
CA LEU A 59 -14.74 5.41 0.65
C LEU A 59 -13.53 4.49 0.61
N LEU A 60 -12.72 4.56 -0.44
CA LEU A 60 -11.44 3.86 -0.46
C LEU A 60 -10.50 4.61 0.48
N GLU A 61 -10.17 4.01 1.62
CA GLU A 61 -9.31 4.63 2.62
C GLU A 61 -7.83 4.29 2.37
N ASP A 62 -7.57 3.19 1.67
CA ASP A 62 -6.25 2.76 1.22
C ASP A 62 -5.66 3.65 0.11
N TYR A 63 -4.40 4.05 0.31
CA TYR A 63 -3.55 4.67 -0.70
C TYR A 63 -2.24 3.90 -0.86
N SER A 64 -1.65 3.97 -2.05
CA SER A 64 -0.29 3.47 -2.29
C SER A 64 0.45 4.34 -3.29
N GLN A 65 1.76 4.24 -3.29
CA GLN A 65 2.58 4.88 -4.30
C GLN A 65 3.86 4.11 -4.58
N LEU A 66 4.35 4.26 -5.80
CA LEU A 66 5.70 3.87 -6.19
C LEU A 66 6.31 5.03 -6.98
N GLU A 67 7.45 5.48 -6.50
CA GLU A 67 8.24 6.58 -7.07
C GLU A 67 9.64 6.05 -7.35
N SER A 68 10.03 6.00 -8.61
CA SER A 68 11.31 5.47 -9.09
C SER A 68 12.07 6.58 -9.80
N GLY A 69 13.38 6.68 -9.55
CA GLY A 69 14.25 7.74 -10.09
C GLY A 69 14.98 8.53 -8.98
N PRO A 70 15.20 9.85 -9.14
CA PRO A 70 15.87 10.67 -8.14
C PRO A 70 15.10 10.74 -6.82
N LEU A 71 15.73 10.28 -5.74
CA LEU A 71 15.24 10.33 -4.37
C LEU A 71 15.66 11.62 -3.63
N SER A 72 16.30 12.55 -4.33
CA SER A 72 16.63 13.89 -3.86
C SER A 72 16.16 14.97 -4.84
N LEU A 73 16.18 16.22 -4.40
CA LEU A 73 15.94 17.40 -5.23
C LEU A 73 17.16 17.78 -6.08
N LEU A 74 18.35 17.32 -5.69
CA LEU A 74 19.60 17.53 -6.44
C LEU A 74 19.74 16.49 -7.55
N ASP A 75 20.11 16.91 -8.75
CA ASP A 75 20.34 16.04 -9.92
C ASP A 75 21.46 15.01 -9.70
N SER A 76 22.41 15.31 -8.80
CA SER A 76 23.54 14.43 -8.44
C SER A 76 23.28 13.55 -7.21
N GLY A 77 22.09 13.62 -6.61
CA GLY A 77 21.79 12.87 -5.41
C GLY A 77 21.29 11.44 -5.66
N PRO A 78 20.93 10.71 -4.60
CA PRO A 78 20.63 9.29 -4.68
C PRO A 78 19.47 9.00 -5.63
N CYS A 79 19.61 7.94 -6.42
CA CYS A 79 18.53 7.38 -7.24
C CYS A 79 18.10 6.04 -6.67
N GLY A 80 16.84 5.69 -6.84
CA GLY A 80 16.29 4.44 -6.35
C GLY A 80 14.78 4.37 -6.48
N THR A 81 14.17 3.52 -5.67
CA THR A 81 12.73 3.26 -5.69
C THR A 81 12.15 3.45 -4.29
N PHE A 82 11.20 4.37 -4.15
CA PHE A 82 10.35 4.52 -2.97
C PHE A 82 9.01 3.81 -3.21
N ILE A 83 8.56 3.05 -2.23
CA ILE A 83 7.26 2.38 -2.21
C ILE A 83 6.55 2.76 -0.91
N GLY A 84 5.28 3.15 -1.00
CA GLY A 84 4.45 3.45 0.15
C GLY A 84 3.11 2.72 0.06
N VAL A 85 2.66 2.14 1.18
CA VAL A 85 1.31 1.57 1.36
C VAL A 85 0.72 2.17 2.63
N TYR A 86 -0.46 2.76 2.49
CA TYR A 86 -1.11 3.55 3.52
C TYR A 86 -2.56 3.11 3.66
N ASP A 87 -2.89 2.30 4.66
CA ASP A 87 -4.28 1.95 4.95
C ASP A 87 -4.86 2.99 5.91
N GLY A 88 -5.80 3.77 5.39
CA GLY A 88 -6.54 4.77 6.14
C GLY A 88 -7.71 4.18 6.92
N HIS A 89 -8.10 4.83 8.01
CA HIS A 89 -9.33 4.50 8.74
C HIS A 89 -9.98 5.76 9.30
N GLY A 90 -11.30 5.69 9.43
CA GLY A 90 -12.11 6.82 9.88
C GLY A 90 -12.30 7.89 8.80
N GLY A 91 -11.71 7.69 7.63
CA GLY A 91 -11.65 8.61 6.51
C GLY A 91 -10.33 8.49 5.72
N PRO A 92 -10.32 8.82 4.40
CA PRO A 92 -9.12 8.76 3.55
C PRO A 92 -8.16 9.94 3.76
N GLU A 93 -8.47 10.89 4.65
CA GLU A 93 -7.75 12.17 4.75
C GLU A 93 -6.27 11.98 5.11
N THR A 94 -5.97 11.15 6.10
CA THR A 94 -4.59 10.94 6.56
C THR A 94 -3.77 10.13 5.56
N SER A 95 -4.32 9.02 5.04
CA SER A 95 -3.64 8.19 4.03
C SER A 95 -3.37 8.99 2.74
N ARG A 96 -4.33 9.82 2.32
CA ARG A 96 -4.16 10.75 1.20
C ARG A 96 -3.08 11.82 1.49
N PHE A 97 -3.07 12.39 2.69
CA PHE A 97 -2.06 13.38 3.08
C PHE A 97 -0.66 12.76 3.06
N VAL A 98 -0.48 11.58 3.68
CA VAL A 98 0.79 10.86 3.68
C VAL A 98 1.24 10.53 2.25
N ASN A 99 0.33 10.07 1.40
CA ASN A 99 0.61 9.83 -0.02
C ASN A 99 1.18 11.09 -0.68
N GLN A 100 0.57 12.26 -0.49
CA GLN A 100 0.99 13.51 -1.12
C GLN A 100 2.31 14.06 -0.56
N THR A 101 2.59 13.86 0.72
CA THR A 101 3.61 14.62 1.45
C THR A 101 4.87 13.81 1.75
N LEU A 102 4.76 12.53 2.11
CA LEU A 102 5.87 11.77 2.70
C LEU A 102 7.08 11.64 1.77
N PHE A 103 6.84 11.40 0.48
CA PHE A 103 7.93 11.30 -0.49
C PHE A 103 8.62 12.66 -0.72
N ALA A 104 7.87 13.76 -0.72
CA ALA A 104 8.45 15.10 -0.84
C ALA A 104 9.36 15.42 0.36
N ASN A 105 8.91 15.08 1.58
CA ASN A 105 9.72 15.20 2.78
C ASN A 105 10.96 14.30 2.75
N LEU A 106 10.84 13.07 2.26
CA LEU A 106 12.00 12.21 2.04
C LEU A 106 13.00 12.87 1.09
N LYS A 107 12.55 13.40 -0.06
CA LYS A 107 13.43 14.07 -1.03
C LYS A 107 14.14 15.27 -0.42
N LYS A 108 13.44 16.05 0.39
CA LYS A 108 14.01 17.19 1.12
C LYS A 108 15.15 16.74 2.03
N PHE A 109 14.89 15.83 2.96
CA PHE A 109 15.92 15.35 3.90
C PHE A 109 17.06 14.59 3.21
N ALA A 110 16.77 13.82 2.16
CA ALA A 110 17.80 13.16 1.36
C ALA A 110 18.72 14.15 0.65
N SER A 111 18.21 15.35 0.30
CA SER A 111 19.01 16.42 -0.31
C SER A 111 19.91 17.10 0.71
N GLU A 112 19.37 17.35 1.92
CA GLU A 112 20.12 17.93 3.04
C GLU A 112 21.27 17.02 3.48
N HIS A 113 21.01 15.71 3.55
CA HIS A 113 21.98 14.71 4.00
C HIS A 113 22.82 14.09 2.87
N LYS A 114 22.42 14.30 1.60
CA LYS A 114 23.03 13.72 0.39
C LYS A 114 23.04 12.19 0.35
N GLU A 115 22.12 11.55 1.06
CA GLU A 115 21.99 10.09 1.14
C GLU A 115 20.56 9.66 1.49
N ILE A 116 20.30 8.36 1.34
CA ILE A 116 19.17 7.69 1.98
C ILE A 116 19.71 6.88 3.16
N SER A 117 19.17 7.12 4.35
CA SER A 117 19.50 6.40 5.57
C SER A 117 18.29 6.28 6.49
N ALA A 118 18.36 5.41 7.49
CA ALA A 118 17.28 5.24 8.48
C ALA A 118 16.92 6.56 9.18
N ASN A 119 17.92 7.42 9.43
CA ASN A 119 17.71 8.73 10.03
C ASN A 119 16.94 9.68 9.09
N VAL A 120 17.28 9.70 7.79
CA VAL A 120 16.57 10.49 6.77
C VAL A 120 15.11 10.06 6.67
N ILE A 121 14.85 8.74 6.65
CA ILE A 121 13.49 8.20 6.61
C ILE A 121 12.72 8.58 7.88
N LYS A 122 13.33 8.44 9.06
CA LYS A 122 12.71 8.83 10.34
C LYS A 122 12.36 10.33 10.36
N LYS A 123 13.25 11.21 9.90
CA LYS A 123 12.97 12.65 9.78
C LYS A 123 11.79 12.93 8.84
N ALA A 124 11.70 12.23 7.71
CA ALA A 124 10.60 12.37 6.77
C ALA A 124 9.25 11.97 7.38
N PHE A 125 9.21 10.89 8.16
CA PHE A 125 8.01 10.47 8.90
C PHE A 125 7.60 11.52 9.94
N LEU A 126 8.54 11.97 10.79
CA LEU A 126 8.27 12.95 11.84
C LEU A 126 7.79 14.30 11.28
N ALA A 127 8.39 14.76 10.18
CA ALA A 127 7.95 15.99 9.51
C ALA A 127 6.53 15.84 8.94
N THR A 128 6.24 14.71 8.30
CA THR A 128 4.91 14.42 7.75
C THR A 128 3.84 14.35 8.85
N GLU A 129 4.18 13.78 10.00
CA GLU A 129 3.31 13.76 11.18
C GLU A 129 3.05 15.16 11.72
N GLU A 130 4.09 15.97 11.96
CA GLU A 130 3.92 17.32 12.48
C GLU A 130 3.11 18.22 11.52
N GLU A 131 3.34 18.07 10.21
CA GLU A 131 2.56 18.79 9.20
C GLU A 131 1.08 18.38 9.22
N PHE A 132 0.78 17.08 9.36
CA PHE A 132 -0.61 16.64 9.48
C PHE A 132 -1.25 17.10 10.79
N LEU A 133 -0.51 17.08 11.90
CA LEU A 133 -0.97 17.61 13.19
C LEU A 133 -1.31 19.10 13.09
N SER A 134 -0.51 19.87 12.33
CA SER A 134 -0.83 21.27 12.02
C SER A 134 -2.16 21.40 11.27
N VAL A 135 -2.40 20.56 10.26
CA VAL A 135 -3.70 20.52 9.55
C VAL A 135 -4.85 20.19 10.50
N VAL A 136 -4.67 19.22 11.40
CA VAL A 136 -5.68 18.86 12.40
C VAL A 136 -5.99 20.04 13.33
N ARG A 137 -4.98 20.70 13.89
CA ARG A 137 -5.14 21.88 14.77
C ARG A 137 -5.89 23.00 14.06
N GLN A 138 -5.55 23.29 12.80
CA GLN A 138 -6.20 24.32 12.00
C GLN A 138 -7.66 23.99 11.68
N LYS A 139 -7.96 22.72 11.36
CA LYS A 139 -9.31 22.30 10.94
C LYS A 139 -10.21 21.87 12.08
N TRP A 140 -9.70 21.68 13.29
CA TRP A 140 -10.43 21.14 14.44
C TRP A 140 -11.78 21.81 14.68
N HIS A 141 -11.84 23.15 14.65
CA HIS A 141 -13.08 23.89 14.94
C HIS A 141 -14.16 23.74 13.86
N ILE A 142 -13.77 23.44 12.62
CA ILE A 142 -14.67 23.32 11.46
C ILE A 142 -15.00 21.86 11.19
N MET A 143 -14.04 20.97 11.46
CA MET A 143 -14.07 19.57 11.07
C MET A 143 -13.46 18.68 12.17
N PRO A 144 -14.08 18.56 13.37
CA PRO A 144 -13.50 17.84 14.50
C PRO A 144 -13.17 16.38 14.21
N GLN A 145 -13.91 15.74 13.28
CA GLN A 145 -13.67 14.36 12.88
C GLN A 145 -12.27 14.13 12.28
N ILE A 146 -11.58 15.18 11.82
CA ILE A 146 -10.21 15.06 11.32
C ILE A 146 -9.23 14.56 12.40
N ALA A 147 -9.54 14.75 13.69
CA ALA A 147 -8.71 14.17 14.75
C ALA A 147 -8.98 12.67 14.96
N SER A 148 -10.04 12.11 14.38
CA SER A 148 -10.36 10.68 14.49
C SER A 148 -9.94 9.86 13.26
N VAL A 149 -9.44 10.51 12.21
CA VAL A 149 -8.84 9.83 11.06
C VAL A 149 -7.40 9.45 11.33
N GLY A 150 -6.91 8.41 10.66
CA GLY A 150 -5.51 8.04 10.74
C GLY A 150 -5.12 7.13 9.58
N THR A 151 -3.85 6.70 9.55
CA THR A 151 -3.37 5.74 8.55
C THR A 151 -2.28 4.84 9.11
N CYS A 152 -2.22 3.61 8.61
CA CYS A 152 -1.00 2.83 8.50
C CYS A 152 -0.03 3.48 7.54
N CYS A 153 1.26 3.28 7.79
CA CYS A 153 2.31 3.77 6.92
C CYS A 153 3.44 2.76 6.86
N LEU A 154 3.45 1.98 5.77
CA LEU A 154 4.54 1.09 5.42
C LEU A 154 5.29 1.69 4.24
N VAL A 155 6.59 1.88 4.41
CA VAL A 155 7.49 2.40 3.38
C VAL A 155 8.64 1.43 3.15
N GLY A 156 8.91 1.15 1.88
CA GLY A 156 10.13 0.50 1.40
C GLY A 156 10.95 1.49 0.56
N VAL A 157 12.26 1.59 0.79
CA VAL A 157 13.17 2.36 -0.07
C VAL A 157 14.31 1.47 -0.54
N ILE A 158 14.42 1.27 -1.85
CA ILE A 158 15.51 0.55 -2.49
C ILE A 158 16.48 1.58 -3.05
N CYS A 159 17.71 1.61 -2.56
CA CYS A 159 18.73 2.54 -3.01
C CYS A 159 20.12 1.96 -2.73
N ASN A 160 21.04 2.04 -3.71
CA ASN A 160 22.43 1.63 -3.57
C ASN A 160 22.64 0.20 -3.01
N GLY A 161 21.76 -0.74 -3.39
CA GLY A 161 21.82 -2.13 -2.92
C GLY A 161 21.26 -2.36 -1.51
N PHE A 162 20.77 -1.31 -0.84
CA PHE A 162 20.08 -1.42 0.44
C PHE A 162 18.56 -1.35 0.24
N LEU A 163 17.84 -2.20 0.98
CA LEU A 163 16.41 -2.09 1.19
C LEU A 163 16.17 -1.58 2.61
N TYR A 164 15.62 -0.37 2.71
CA TYR A 164 15.15 0.20 3.97
C TYR A 164 13.66 -0.06 4.12
N VAL A 165 13.24 -0.49 5.30
CA VAL A 165 11.84 -0.69 5.66
C VAL A 165 11.51 0.17 6.87
N ALA A 166 10.50 1.01 6.74
CA ALA A 166 9.92 1.74 7.86
C ALA A 166 8.44 1.39 7.96
N ASN A 167 8.04 0.88 9.13
CA ASN A 167 6.67 0.48 9.38
C ASN A 167 6.12 1.21 10.62
N ALA A 168 5.01 1.90 10.42
CA ALA A 168 4.12 2.33 11.47
C ALA A 168 2.78 1.65 11.21
N GLY A 169 2.44 0.64 12.00
CA GLY A 169 1.16 -0.05 11.96
C GLY A 169 1.24 -1.55 11.76
N ASP A 170 0.17 -2.13 11.23
CA ASP A 170 0.03 -3.56 10.98
C ASP A 170 0.08 -3.95 9.49
N SER A 171 0.35 -2.98 8.60
CA SER A 171 0.85 -3.28 7.25
C SER A 171 2.15 -4.08 7.31
N ARG A 172 2.38 -4.95 6.31
CA ARG A 172 3.48 -5.91 6.31
C ARG A 172 4.27 -5.92 5.00
N VAL A 173 5.59 -6.05 5.10
CA VAL A 173 6.47 -6.40 3.98
C VAL A 173 7.06 -7.80 4.17
N VAL A 174 7.06 -8.57 3.09
CA VAL A 174 7.58 -9.94 3.05
C VAL A 174 8.53 -10.07 1.86
N LEU A 175 9.73 -10.57 2.13
CA LEU A 175 10.74 -10.91 1.14
C LEU A 175 10.62 -12.40 0.77
N GLY A 176 10.46 -12.70 -0.52
CA GLY A 176 10.67 -14.05 -1.03
C GLY A 176 12.16 -14.26 -1.27
N ARG A 177 12.80 -15.13 -0.49
CA ARG A 177 14.22 -15.48 -0.65
C ARG A 177 14.32 -16.85 -1.33
N GLU A 178 14.87 -16.86 -2.52
CA GLU A 178 15.21 -18.10 -3.22
C GLU A 178 16.45 -18.76 -2.60
N ASP A 179 16.32 -20.03 -2.26
CA ASP A 179 17.44 -20.91 -1.95
C ASP A 179 17.84 -21.67 -3.22
N LYS A 180 18.95 -21.26 -3.83
CA LYS A 180 19.45 -21.85 -5.08
C LYS A 180 19.86 -23.33 -4.93
N ALA A 181 20.18 -23.80 -3.72
CA ALA A 181 20.58 -25.19 -3.52
C ALA A 181 19.37 -26.13 -3.53
N VAL A 182 18.22 -25.65 -3.02
CA VAL A 182 17.00 -26.45 -2.86
C VAL A 182 15.98 -26.15 -3.98
N GLY A 183 16.14 -25.04 -4.70
CA GLY A 183 15.16 -24.57 -5.69
C GLY A 183 13.84 -24.14 -5.05
N ALA A 184 13.87 -23.79 -3.76
CA ALA A 184 12.71 -23.41 -2.96
C ALA A 184 12.78 -21.92 -2.59
N VAL A 185 11.61 -21.28 -2.48
CA VAL A 185 11.53 -19.87 -2.03
C VAL A 185 10.93 -19.83 -0.63
N THR A 186 11.60 -19.13 0.27
CA THR A 186 11.17 -18.96 1.68
C THR A 186 10.68 -17.54 1.91
N ALA A 187 9.61 -17.40 2.68
CA ALA A 187 9.09 -16.09 3.06
C ALA A 187 9.77 -15.56 4.33
N ILE A 188 10.35 -14.35 4.23
CA ILE A 188 10.98 -13.64 5.34
C ILE A 188 10.23 -12.33 5.56
N GLN A 189 9.57 -12.18 6.70
CA GLN A 189 8.91 -10.93 7.07
C GLN A 189 9.96 -9.89 7.51
N LEU A 190 9.94 -8.69 6.88
CA LEU A 190 10.92 -7.63 7.15
C LEU A 190 10.40 -6.52 8.08
N SER A 191 9.14 -6.56 8.47
CA SER A 191 8.51 -5.58 9.34
C SER A 191 7.85 -6.22 10.56
N THR A 192 8.03 -5.63 11.74
CA THR A 192 7.21 -5.95 12.92
C THR A 192 5.87 -5.25 12.83
N GLU A 193 4.78 -5.94 13.15
CA GLU A 193 3.44 -5.36 13.21
C GLU A 193 3.17 -4.73 14.58
N HIS A 194 2.52 -3.57 14.59
CA HIS A 194 2.14 -2.85 15.81
C HIS A 194 0.63 -2.97 16.06
N ASN A 195 0.18 -4.17 16.41
CA ASN A 195 -1.23 -4.50 16.66
C ASN A 195 -1.45 -4.94 18.12
N ALA A 196 -2.44 -4.38 18.81
CA ALA A 196 -2.82 -4.66 20.19
C ALA A 196 -3.32 -6.11 20.41
N ASN A 197 -3.61 -6.87 19.35
CA ASN A 197 -3.79 -8.32 19.50
C ASN A 197 -2.47 -9.06 19.80
N ILE A 198 -1.32 -8.44 19.57
CA ILE A 198 0.00 -8.93 19.96
C ILE A 198 0.27 -8.56 21.42
N GLU A 199 0.70 -9.52 22.22
CA GLU A 199 0.90 -9.34 23.65
C GLU A 199 1.99 -8.33 23.99
N SER A 200 3.16 -8.42 23.34
CA SER A 200 4.26 -7.47 23.55
C SER A 200 3.85 -6.02 23.29
N VAL A 201 3.02 -5.77 22.26
CA VAL A 201 2.46 -4.44 21.96
C VAL A 201 1.52 -3.97 23.06
N ARG A 202 0.71 -4.87 23.65
CA ARG A 202 -0.14 -4.51 24.80
C ARG A 202 0.69 -4.15 26.03
N ASP A 203 1.76 -4.90 26.28
CA ASP A 203 2.60 -4.67 27.43
C ASP A 203 3.38 -3.37 27.29
N GLU A 204 3.93 -3.09 26.11
CA GLU A 204 4.56 -1.82 25.79
C GLU A 204 3.59 -0.63 25.99
N LEU A 205 2.35 -0.75 25.48
CA LEU A 205 1.30 0.26 25.67
C LEU A 205 1.00 0.54 27.14
N ARG A 206 0.94 -0.51 27.97
CA ARG A 206 0.72 -0.40 29.42
C ARG A 206 1.92 0.27 30.11
N THR A 207 3.14 -0.10 29.74
CA THR A 207 4.38 0.48 30.29
C THR A 207 4.50 1.97 29.96
N LEU A 208 4.15 2.37 28.74
CA LEU A 208 4.20 3.78 28.33
C LEU A 208 3.06 4.63 28.93
N HIS A 209 1.97 4.00 29.37
CA HIS A 209 0.79 4.69 29.92
C HIS A 209 0.37 4.08 31.27
N PRO A 210 1.22 4.12 32.31
CA PRO A 210 0.97 3.45 33.58
C PRO A 210 -0.29 3.94 34.31
N ASN A 211 -0.72 5.18 34.02
CA ASN A 211 -1.88 5.82 34.64
C ASN A 211 -3.18 5.69 33.82
N ASP A 212 -3.15 5.05 32.65
CA ASP A 212 -4.35 4.84 31.82
C ASP A 212 -4.74 3.36 31.83
N SER A 213 -5.55 2.96 32.82
CA SER A 213 -6.05 1.59 32.96
C SER A 213 -6.94 1.13 31.78
N ARG A 214 -7.39 2.06 30.94
CA ARG A 214 -8.16 1.78 29.73
C ARG A 214 -7.31 1.87 28.47
N ILE A 215 -5.98 1.95 28.58
CA ILE A 215 -5.11 2.06 27.40
C ILE A 215 -5.30 0.89 26.44
N VAL A 216 -5.56 -0.32 26.95
CA VAL A 216 -5.82 -1.53 26.16
C VAL A 216 -7.08 -2.24 26.69
N VAL A 217 -8.11 -2.35 25.85
CA VAL A 217 -9.43 -2.88 26.21
C VAL A 217 -9.84 -3.98 25.24
N LEU A 218 -10.31 -5.12 25.76
CA LEU A 218 -10.91 -6.17 24.96
C LEU A 218 -12.37 -5.79 24.64
N LYS A 219 -12.71 -5.60 23.35
CA LYS A 219 -14.10 -5.38 22.89
C LYS A 219 -14.42 -6.30 21.72
N HIS A 220 -15.56 -6.97 21.78
CA HIS A 220 -16.01 -7.92 20.74
C HIS A 220 -14.93 -8.97 20.41
N LYS A 221 -14.28 -9.52 21.42
CA LYS A 221 -13.18 -10.51 21.31
C LYS A 221 -11.91 -10.00 20.60
N VAL A 222 -11.75 -8.68 20.46
CA VAL A 222 -10.59 -8.06 19.81
C VAL A 222 -9.99 -7.01 20.75
N TRP A 223 -8.66 -7.02 20.92
CA TRP A 223 -7.96 -6.04 21.74
C TRP A 223 -7.87 -4.70 21.02
N ARG A 224 -8.17 -3.62 21.74
CA ARG A 224 -8.24 -2.27 21.20
C ARG A 224 -7.58 -1.25 22.13
N VAL A 225 -6.77 -0.37 21.57
CA VAL A 225 -6.26 0.81 22.26
C VAL A 225 -7.41 1.76 22.56
N LYS A 226 -7.59 2.11 23.84
CA LYS A 226 -8.70 2.91 24.38
C LYS A 226 -10.10 2.38 24.03
N GLY A 227 -10.21 1.11 23.62
CA GLY A 227 -11.46 0.52 23.17
C GLY A 227 -11.98 1.07 21.83
N ILE A 228 -11.12 1.69 21.02
CA ILE A 228 -11.46 2.28 19.72
C ILE A 228 -10.71 1.55 18.59
N ILE A 229 -9.39 1.67 18.55
CA ILE A 229 -8.52 1.19 17.45
C ILE A 229 -7.70 -0.03 17.86
N GLN A 230 -7.13 -0.80 16.94
CA GLN A 230 -6.38 -2.03 17.27
C GLN A 230 -4.86 -1.85 17.37
N ALA A 231 -4.29 -0.65 17.29
CA ALA A 231 -2.84 -0.48 17.08
C ALA A 231 -2.21 0.60 17.96
N GLN A 232 -0.90 0.50 18.17
CA GLN A 232 -0.15 1.30 19.15
C GLN A 232 0.32 2.66 18.59
N SER A 233 -0.09 3.75 19.24
CA SER A 233 0.48 5.09 19.05
C SER A 233 1.57 5.33 20.10
N GLN A 234 2.81 5.58 19.69
CA GLN A 234 3.79 6.19 20.60
C GLN A 234 3.65 7.71 20.52
N ARG A 235 3.19 8.32 21.63
CA ARG A 235 3.04 9.75 21.94
C ARG A 235 1.64 10.36 21.76
N SER A 236 1.41 11.31 22.65
CA SER A 236 0.19 12.07 22.93
C SER A 236 -0.18 13.01 21.78
N VAL A 237 -1.48 13.07 21.45
CA VAL A 237 -2.19 13.99 20.51
C VAL A 237 -1.98 13.76 18.99
N PRO A 238 -2.95 14.15 18.12
CA PRO A 238 -3.90 13.24 17.46
C PRO A 238 -3.37 12.42 16.26
N HIS A 239 -3.48 11.10 16.44
CA HIS A 239 -3.93 10.07 15.51
C HIS A 239 -3.26 9.95 14.12
N ILE A 240 -2.10 9.29 14.10
CA ILE A 240 -1.67 8.42 12.98
C ILE A 240 -1.86 6.98 13.46
N CYS A 241 -2.94 6.29 13.05
CA CYS A 241 -3.25 5.02 13.73
C CYS A 241 -4.04 3.90 13.00
N PHE A 242 -3.52 3.36 11.90
CA PHE A 242 -3.50 1.92 11.55
C PHE A 242 -4.78 1.04 11.34
N ARG A 243 -4.83 0.36 10.17
CA ARG A 243 -5.24 -1.05 9.88
C ARG A 243 -4.44 -1.49 8.61
N TRP A 244 -4.12 -2.77 8.35
CA TRP A 244 -4.57 -3.66 7.25
C TRP A 244 -4.13 -5.08 7.56
N PHE A 245 -4.98 -6.02 7.17
CA PHE A 245 -5.07 -7.33 7.75
C PHE A 245 -4.75 -8.40 6.71
N VAL A 246 -3.58 -9.02 6.85
CA VAL A 246 -3.21 -10.28 6.18
C VAL A 246 -3.94 -11.45 6.86
N GLU A 247 -5.27 -11.46 6.83
CA GLU A 247 -6.07 -12.58 7.39
C GLU A 247 -6.33 -13.69 6.37
N HIS A 248 -6.04 -13.42 5.09
CA HIS A 248 -6.50 -14.26 3.99
C HIS A 248 -5.40 -15.12 3.37
N LEU A 249 -4.12 -14.78 3.54
CA LEU A 249 -2.99 -15.56 3.04
C LEU A 249 -1.88 -15.53 4.08
N THR A 250 -1.16 -16.63 4.27
CA THR A 250 0.09 -16.64 5.03
C THR A 250 1.21 -15.98 4.21
N ASN A 251 2.31 -15.60 4.90
CA ASN A 251 3.49 -15.06 4.22
C ASN A 251 4.04 -16.02 3.16
N GLN A 252 4.07 -17.32 3.48
CA GLN A 252 4.57 -18.35 2.56
C GLN A 252 3.64 -18.52 1.35
N GLU A 253 2.32 -18.60 1.54
CA GLU A 253 1.36 -18.69 0.43
C GLU A 253 1.47 -17.49 -0.53
N ALA A 254 1.68 -16.28 0.00
CA ALA A 254 1.86 -15.09 -0.82
C ALA A 254 3.14 -15.18 -1.67
N VAL A 255 4.26 -15.58 -1.06
CA VAL A 255 5.55 -15.77 -1.75
C VAL A 255 5.48 -16.90 -2.77
N ASP A 256 4.81 -18.01 -2.46
CA ASP A 256 4.62 -19.13 -3.38
C ASP A 256 3.81 -18.71 -4.62
N ILE A 257 2.75 -17.91 -4.43
CA ILE A 257 1.99 -17.33 -5.55
C ILE A 257 2.89 -16.43 -6.40
N VAL A 258 3.70 -15.57 -5.79
CA VAL A 258 4.62 -14.68 -6.54
C VAL A 258 5.64 -15.48 -7.34
N ASN A 259 6.19 -16.55 -6.75
CA ASN A 259 7.18 -17.40 -7.40
C ASN A 259 6.59 -18.27 -8.53
N SER A 260 5.36 -18.77 -8.36
CA SER A 260 4.77 -19.77 -9.25
C SER A 260 4.04 -19.20 -10.47
N TYR A 261 3.86 -17.87 -10.54
CA TYR A 261 3.05 -17.24 -11.59
C TYR A 261 3.79 -16.10 -12.29
N PRO A 262 3.42 -15.76 -13.54
CA PRO A 262 4.02 -14.64 -14.26
C PRO A 262 3.88 -13.32 -13.50
N ARG A 263 4.93 -12.50 -13.55
CA ARG A 263 5.00 -11.17 -12.91
C ARG A 263 3.87 -10.24 -13.36
N ARG A 264 3.49 -10.32 -14.64
CA ARG A 264 2.41 -9.50 -15.21
C ARG A 264 1.07 -9.84 -14.55
N GLY A 265 0.56 -8.90 -13.75
CA GLY A 265 -0.70 -9.01 -13.03
C GLY A 265 -0.61 -9.82 -11.73
N ILE A 266 0.59 -10.01 -11.18
CA ILE A 266 0.79 -10.79 -9.97
C ILE A 266 0.13 -10.17 -8.74
N ALA A 267 0.17 -8.84 -8.60
CA ALA A 267 -0.51 -8.15 -7.49
C ALA A 267 -2.03 -8.37 -7.54
N ARG A 268 -2.61 -8.28 -8.74
CA ARG A 268 -4.03 -8.60 -8.96
C ARG A 268 -4.34 -10.07 -8.64
N ARG A 269 -3.42 -10.99 -8.90
CA ARG A 269 -3.59 -12.42 -8.55
C ARG A 269 -3.61 -12.62 -7.04
N LEU A 270 -2.72 -11.95 -6.30
CA LEU A 270 -2.73 -11.97 -4.84
C LEU A 270 -4.03 -11.42 -4.26
N VAL A 271 -4.51 -10.29 -4.79
CA VAL A 271 -5.83 -9.74 -4.41
C VAL A 271 -6.95 -10.75 -4.68
N LYS A 272 -6.97 -11.39 -5.86
CA LYS A 272 -7.98 -12.43 -6.18
C LYS A 272 -7.88 -13.64 -5.25
N ALA A 273 -6.67 -14.07 -4.88
CA ALA A 273 -6.48 -15.16 -3.93
C ALA A 273 -7.02 -14.80 -2.54
N ALA A 274 -6.71 -13.60 -2.04
CA ALA A 274 -7.25 -13.10 -0.78
C ALA A 274 -8.78 -13.03 -0.78
N LEU A 275 -9.39 -12.50 -1.84
CA LEU A 275 -10.85 -12.43 -2.00
C LEU A 275 -11.50 -13.82 -2.04
N ARG A 276 -10.85 -14.83 -2.61
CA ARG A 276 -11.36 -16.21 -2.59
C ARG A 276 -11.38 -16.79 -1.18
N VAL A 277 -10.35 -16.53 -0.38
CA VAL A 277 -10.32 -16.94 1.03
C VAL A 277 -11.38 -16.18 1.83
N ALA A 278 -11.55 -14.88 1.60
CA ALA A 278 -12.63 -14.09 2.20
C ALA A 278 -14.02 -14.65 1.89
N ALA A 279 -14.28 -14.97 0.61
CA ALA A 279 -15.54 -15.57 0.17
C ALA A 279 -15.77 -16.94 0.84
N LYS A 280 -14.74 -17.79 0.89
CA LYS A 280 -14.81 -19.11 1.54
C LYS A 280 -15.11 -19.02 3.04
N LYS A 281 -14.50 -18.07 3.76
CA LYS A 281 -14.78 -17.80 5.19
C LYS A 281 -16.22 -17.38 5.46
N ARG A 282 -16.94 -16.92 4.43
CA ARG A 282 -18.34 -16.50 4.48
C ARG A 282 -19.26 -17.44 3.70
N GLU A 283 -18.77 -18.64 3.40
CA GLU A 283 -19.51 -19.71 2.72
C GLU A 283 -20.18 -19.26 1.40
N MET A 284 -19.53 -18.36 0.67
CA MET A 284 -20.06 -17.82 -0.59
C MET A 284 -19.10 -17.99 -1.75
N ARG A 285 -19.62 -17.90 -2.99
CA ARG A 285 -18.78 -17.95 -4.19
C ARG A 285 -18.06 -16.61 -4.37
N TYR A 286 -16.83 -16.67 -4.87
CA TYR A 286 -16.07 -15.49 -5.27
C TYR A 286 -16.83 -14.62 -6.29
N SER A 287 -17.60 -15.23 -7.20
CA SER A 287 -18.44 -14.51 -8.17
C SER A 287 -19.52 -13.66 -7.51
N ASP A 288 -20.02 -14.11 -6.36
CA ASP A 288 -21.09 -13.42 -5.63
C ASP A 288 -20.50 -12.29 -4.80
N LEU A 289 -19.37 -12.54 -4.12
CA LEU A 289 -18.58 -11.50 -3.44
C LEU A 289 -18.19 -10.35 -4.40
N LYS A 290 -17.82 -10.66 -5.66
CA LYS A 290 -17.45 -9.63 -6.64
C LYS A 290 -18.61 -8.67 -6.97
N LYS A 291 -19.86 -9.14 -6.89
CA LYS A 291 -21.08 -8.36 -7.18
C LYS A 291 -21.54 -7.49 -6.01
N ILE A 292 -21.02 -7.71 -4.80
CA ILE A 292 -21.39 -6.90 -3.63
C ILE A 292 -20.81 -5.50 -3.80
N GLU A 293 -21.67 -4.49 -3.62
CA GLU A 293 -21.30 -3.09 -3.65
C GLU A 293 -20.41 -2.71 -2.46
N ARG A 294 -19.56 -1.69 -2.66
CA ARG A 294 -18.76 -1.08 -1.60
C ARG A 294 -19.63 -0.66 -0.40
N GLY A 295 -19.02 -0.58 0.79
CA GLY A 295 -19.73 -0.38 2.06
C GLY A 295 -20.30 -1.68 2.60
N VAL A 296 -21.22 -2.34 1.88
CA VAL A 296 -21.74 -3.65 2.29
C VAL A 296 -20.64 -4.71 2.21
N ARG A 297 -19.81 -4.63 1.16
CA ARG A 297 -18.63 -5.49 0.94
C ARG A 297 -17.66 -5.52 2.12
N ARG A 298 -17.63 -4.46 2.94
CA ARG A 298 -16.77 -4.34 4.13
C ARG A 298 -16.99 -5.44 5.18
N HIS A 299 -18.17 -6.06 5.21
CA HIS A 299 -18.48 -7.17 6.12
C HIS A 299 -17.73 -8.48 5.77
N PHE A 300 -17.19 -8.56 4.56
CA PHE A 300 -16.54 -9.74 4.00
C PHE A 300 -15.02 -9.61 3.97
N HIS A 301 -14.53 -8.43 3.58
CA HIS A 301 -13.11 -8.08 3.60
C HIS A 301 -12.95 -6.56 3.74
N ASP A 302 -11.71 -6.11 3.92
CA ASP A 302 -11.32 -4.71 4.00
C ASP A 302 -10.76 -4.21 2.65
N ASP A 303 -10.46 -2.92 2.49
CA ASP A 303 -9.79 -2.41 1.27
C ASP A 303 -8.45 -3.13 1.09
N ILE A 304 -8.15 -3.78 -0.03
CA ILE A 304 -6.88 -4.54 -0.14
C ILE A 304 -5.91 -3.84 -1.07
N THR A 305 -4.74 -3.48 -0.55
CA THR A 305 -3.62 -2.95 -1.35
C THR A 305 -2.44 -3.91 -1.39
N VAL A 306 -1.95 -4.20 -2.60
CA VAL A 306 -0.78 -5.06 -2.83
C VAL A 306 0.18 -4.38 -3.79
N VAL A 307 1.45 -4.31 -3.41
CA VAL A 307 2.58 -3.92 -4.26
C VAL A 307 3.60 -5.04 -4.26
N VAL A 308 3.91 -5.58 -5.44
CA VAL A 308 4.97 -6.59 -5.62
C VAL A 308 6.10 -5.94 -6.40
N VAL A 309 7.30 -5.99 -5.84
CA VAL A 309 8.53 -5.43 -6.42
C VAL A 309 9.51 -6.56 -6.64
N PHE A 310 10.04 -6.67 -7.85
CA PHE A 310 11.05 -7.64 -8.23
C PHE A 310 12.41 -6.94 -8.24
N ILE A 311 13.32 -7.41 -7.38
CA ILE A 311 14.68 -6.88 -7.28
C ILE A 311 15.58 -7.80 -8.08
N ASP A 312 15.67 -7.55 -9.39
CA ASP A 312 16.48 -8.39 -10.27
C ASP A 312 17.87 -7.78 -10.43
N GLN A 313 18.89 -8.49 -9.94
CA GLN A 313 20.29 -8.09 -10.18
C GLN A 313 20.76 -8.41 -11.62
N SER A 314 19.89 -8.92 -12.48
CA SER A 314 20.25 -9.39 -13.82
C SER A 314 20.05 -8.32 -14.89
N SER A 315 20.91 -7.30 -14.91
CA SER A 315 21.18 -6.58 -16.15
C SER A 315 22.57 -5.94 -16.12
N ASN A 316 23.47 -6.42 -16.98
CA ASN A 316 24.69 -5.72 -17.38
C ASN A 316 24.42 -4.35 -18.05
N HIS A 317 23.15 -3.99 -18.22
CA HIS A 317 22.68 -2.66 -18.60
C HIS A 317 21.80 -2.09 -17.49
N ARG A 318 22.37 -1.27 -16.60
CA ARG A 318 21.55 -0.37 -15.78
C ARG A 318 20.94 0.69 -16.71
N PRO A 319 19.61 0.73 -16.92
CA PRO A 319 18.98 1.83 -17.63
C PRO A 319 19.29 3.15 -16.91
N SER A 320 19.40 4.26 -17.65
CA SER A 320 19.70 5.54 -17.02
C SER A 320 18.58 5.91 -16.02
N PRO A 321 18.89 6.55 -14.87
CA PRO A 321 17.88 6.91 -13.88
C PRO A 321 16.71 7.73 -14.44
N ARG A 322 16.99 8.54 -15.48
CA ARG A 322 15.97 9.33 -16.21
C ARG A 322 15.03 8.46 -17.05
N SER A 323 15.50 7.31 -17.54
CA SER A 323 14.69 6.37 -18.33
C SER A 323 13.78 5.46 -17.48
N CYS A 324 14.06 5.33 -16.18
CA CYS A 324 13.25 4.59 -15.20
C CYS A 324 12.49 5.49 -14.23
N ALA A 325 12.35 6.78 -14.57
CA ALA A 325 11.56 7.72 -13.79
C ALA A 325 10.07 7.33 -13.88
N VAL A 326 9.50 6.86 -12.77
CA VAL A 326 8.10 6.41 -12.70
C VAL A 326 7.46 6.97 -11.44
N SER A 327 6.28 7.56 -11.59
CA SER A 327 5.42 7.97 -10.48
C SER A 327 4.05 7.33 -10.69
N ILE A 328 3.65 6.45 -9.79
CA ILE A 328 2.34 5.81 -9.83
C ILE A 328 1.71 5.81 -8.45
N ARG A 329 0.41 6.09 -8.39
CA ARG A 329 -0.37 6.16 -7.15
C ARG A 329 -1.61 5.29 -7.26
N GLY A 330 -1.84 4.46 -6.25
CA GLY A 330 -3.13 3.79 -5.99
C GLY A 330 -3.90 4.57 -4.93
N GLY A 331 -5.24 4.48 -4.93
CA GLY A 331 -6.07 5.07 -3.86
C GLY A 331 -7.04 6.18 -4.24
N GLY A 332 -7.14 6.61 -5.51
CA GLY A 332 -8.27 7.42 -5.98
C GLY A 332 -7.93 8.70 -6.76
N GLY A 333 -7.58 8.52 -8.03
CA GLY A 333 -7.50 9.60 -9.02
C GLY A 333 -8.28 9.31 -10.32
N GLY A 334 -9.25 8.38 -10.30
CA GLY A 334 -9.91 7.93 -11.54
C GLY A 334 -11.29 7.30 -11.41
N VAL A 335 -11.95 7.41 -10.26
CA VAL A 335 -13.37 6.98 -10.16
C VAL A 335 -14.22 8.17 -10.61
N PRO A 336 -15.00 8.08 -11.71
CA PRO A 336 -15.96 9.11 -12.06
C PRO A 336 -16.92 9.28 -10.88
N CYS A 337 -17.14 10.51 -10.43
CA CYS A 337 -18.32 10.81 -9.63
C CYS A 337 -19.53 10.33 -10.43
N SER A 338 -20.30 9.39 -9.91
CA SER A 338 -21.62 9.10 -10.46
C SER A 338 -22.39 10.43 -10.46
N PRO A 339 -23.01 10.84 -11.60
CA PRO A 339 -23.91 11.97 -11.56
C PRO A 339 -25.05 11.62 -10.58
N LYS A 340 -25.34 12.55 -9.68
CA LYS A 340 -26.54 12.51 -8.85
C LYS A 340 -27.78 12.53 -9.75
#